data_AF-A0A9E3SGD3-F1
#
_entry.id   AF-A0A9E3SGD3-F1
#
_cell.length_a   1.000
_cell.length_b   1.000
_cell.length_c   1.000
_cell.angle_alpha   90.00
_cell.angle_beta   90.00
_cell.angle_gamma   90.00
#
_symmetry.space_group_name_H-M   'P 1'
#
loop_
_entity.id
_entity.type
_entity.pdbx_description
1 polymer ?
#
loop_
_entity_poly.entity_id
_entity_poly.type
_entity_poly.pdbx_seq_one_letter_code
_entity_poly.pdbx_strand_id
1 'polypeptide(L)' 'MKLEQAIQQILKQKGEPMTVAELTDAINAQQLCTRHDGSAVCDFQVHGRSFNREDLFERKGEMVKLKRDK' A
#
# COMPACT_ATOMS: atom_id res chain seq x y z
N MET A 1 0.60 -8.80 -9.99
CA MET A 1 -0.21 -7.80 -9.27
C MET A 1 0.53 -6.47 -9.31
N LYS A 2 -0.15 -5.31 -9.38
CA LYS A 2 0.52 -4.00 -9.23
C LYS A 2 0.62 -3.62 -7.75
N LEU A 3 1.66 -2.89 -7.37
CA LEU A 3 1.85 -2.44 -5.98
C LEU A 3 0.64 -1.67 -5.43
N GLU A 4 0.01 -0.83 -6.26
CA GLU A 4 -1.21 -0.12 -5.88
C GLU A 4 -2.36 -1.06 -5.51
N GLN A 5 -2.55 -2.16 -6.25
CA GLN A 5 -3.60 -3.13 -5.97
C GLN A 5 -3.31 -3.87 -4.68
N ALA A 6 -2.04 -4.18 -4.40
CA ALA A 6 -1.62 -4.81 -3.14
C ALA A 6 -1.93 -3.89 -1.95
N ILE A 7 -1.60 -2.60 -2.04
CA ILE A 7 -1.94 -1.60 -1.03
C ILE A 7 -3.47 -1.53 -0.85
N GLN A 8 -4.24 -1.47 -1.92
CA GLN A 8 -5.71 -1.46 -1.83
C GLN A 8 -6.25 -2.71 -1.15
N GLN A 9 -5.71 -3.88 -1.46
CA GLN A 9 -6.15 -5.14 -0.88
C GLN A 9 -5.90 -5.18 0.63
N ILE A 10 -4.70 -4.80 1.09
CA ILE A 10 -4.41 -4.74 2.53
C ILE A 10 -5.34 -3.75 3.24
N LEU A 11 -5.50 -2.54 2.70
CA LEU A 11 -6.37 -1.53 3.30
C LEU A 11 -7.86 -1.96 3.30
N LYS A 12 -8.30 -2.69 2.28
CA LYS A 12 -9.66 -3.28 2.24
C LYS A 12 -9.83 -4.43 3.22
N GLN A 13 -8.83 -5.29 3.38
CA GLN A 13 -8.86 -6.42 4.32
C GLN A 13 -8.86 -5.94 5.76
N LYS A 14 -8.03 -4.94 6.08
CA LYS A 14 -7.89 -4.38 7.42
C LYS A 14 -9.03 -3.43 7.77
N GLY A 15 -9.52 -2.66 6.80
CA GLY A 15 -10.62 -1.71 6.99
C GLY A 15 -10.24 -0.47 7.79
N GLU A 16 -8.96 -0.30 8.11
CA GLU A 16 -8.42 0.79 8.92
C GLU A 16 -7.22 1.47 8.22
N PRO A 17 -6.93 2.75 8.53
CA PRO A 17 -5.73 3.42 8.03
C PRO A 17 -4.48 2.71 8.57
N MET A 18 -3.48 2.52 7.72
CA MET A 18 -2.20 1.91 8.09
C MET A 18 -1.02 2.79 7.70
N THR A 19 0.09 2.67 8.40
CA THR A 19 1.34 3.33 8.03
C THR A 19 1.96 2.68 6.80
N VAL A 20 2.90 3.39 6.16
CA VAL A 20 3.66 2.86 5.03
C VAL A 20 4.42 1.60 5.44
N ALA A 21 5.05 1.58 6.61
CA ALA A 21 5.80 0.44 7.11
C ALA A 21 4.89 -0.78 7.28
N GLU A 22 3.74 -0.62 7.96
CA GLU A 22 2.80 -1.71 8.14
C GLU A 22 2.23 -2.23 6.81
N LEU A 23 1.99 -1.35 5.85
CA LEU A 23 1.57 -1.74 4.50
C LEU A 23 2.65 -2.56 3.81
N THR A 24 3.91 -2.14 3.87
CA THR A 24 5.04 -2.89 3.30
C THR A 24 5.16 -4.27 3.95
N ASP A 25 5.14 -4.33 5.28
CA ASP A 25 5.21 -5.58 6.03
C ASP A 25 4.05 -6.51 5.64
N ALA A 26 2.83 -6.00 5.59
CA ALA A 26 1.66 -6.79 5.21
C ALA A 26 1.74 -7.28 3.75
N ILE A 27 2.21 -6.45 2.82
CA ILE A 27 2.38 -6.82 1.41
C ILE A 27 3.44 -7.92 1.25
N ASN A 28 4.57 -7.78 1.95
CA ASN A 28 5.68 -8.73 1.91
C ASN A 28 5.33 -10.03 2.62
N ALA A 29 4.66 -9.97 3.78
CA ALA A 29 4.21 -11.13 4.54
C ALA A 29 3.20 -11.98 3.75
N GLN A 30 2.31 -11.33 3.00
CA GLN A 30 1.37 -12.01 2.11
C GLN A 30 1.93 -12.28 0.71
N GLN A 31 3.18 -11.89 0.43
CA GLN A 31 3.83 -11.97 -0.89
C GLN A 31 2.95 -11.44 -2.05
N LEU A 32 2.11 -10.43 -1.77
CA LEU A 32 1.14 -9.90 -2.74
C LEU A 32 1.83 -9.20 -3.91
N CYS A 33 2.99 -8.60 -3.66
CA CYS A 33 3.78 -7.93 -4.67
C CYS A 33 5.25 -8.24 -4.41
N THR A 34 5.96 -8.61 -5.46
CA THR A 34 7.41 -8.73 -5.47
C THR A 34 7.95 -7.80 -6.55
N ARG A 35 9.20 -7.36 -6.38
CA ARG A 35 9.92 -6.63 -7.41
C ARG A 35 10.25 -7.57 -8.58
N HIS A 36 10.64 -7.00 -9.72
CA HIS A 36 10.96 -7.78 -10.93
C HIS A 36 12.12 -8.77 -10.70
N ASP A 37 13.02 -8.45 -9.77
CA ASP A 37 14.12 -9.30 -9.33
C ASP A 37 13.68 -10.37 -8.28
N GLY A 38 12.39 -10.46 -7.97
CA GLY A 38 11.84 -11.33 -6.93
C GLY A 38 12.01 -10.81 -5.51
N SER A 39 12.65 -9.65 -5.31
CA SER A 39 12.87 -9.10 -3.97
C SER A 39 11.59 -8.52 -3.36
N ALA A 40 11.61 -8.38 -2.04
CA ALA A 40 10.56 -7.71 -1.28
C ALA A 40 10.39 -6.24 -1.71
N VAL A 41 9.18 -5.71 -1.52
CA VAL A 41 8.88 -4.30 -1.74
C VAL A 41 9.47 -3.49 -0.60
N CYS A 42 10.00 -2.29 -0.90
CA CYS A 42 10.46 -1.36 0.12
C CYS A 42 9.43 -0.26 0.42
N ASP A 43 9.49 0.28 1.63
CA ASP A 43 8.66 1.41 2.11
C ASP A 43 8.66 2.58 1.14
N PHE A 44 9.80 2.92 0.55
CA PHE A 44 9.89 4.01 -0.42
C PHE A 44 8.98 3.81 -1.64
N GLN A 45 8.80 2.57 -2.09
CA GLN A 45 7.92 2.27 -3.21
C GLN A 45 6.45 2.39 -2.80
N VAL A 46 6.09 1.93 -1.60
CA VAL A 46 4.73 2.06 -1.05
C VAL A 46 4.41 3.54 -0.78
N HIS A 47 5.35 4.28 -0.20
CA HIS A 47 5.26 5.72 0.02
C HIS A 47 5.05 6.46 -1.31
N GLY A 48 5.90 6.22 -2.31
CA GLY A 48 5.79 6.86 -3.62
C GLY A 48 4.46 6.54 -4.32
N ARG A 49 3.96 5.31 -4.23
CA ARG A 49 2.67 4.93 -4.84
C ARG A 49 1.48 5.52 -4.12
N SER A 50 1.46 5.48 -2.79
CA SER A 50 0.39 6.08 -1.99
C SER A 50 0.38 7.61 -2.08
N PHE A 51 1.55 8.25 -2.28
CA PHE A 51 1.67 9.69 -2.50
C PHE A 51 1.19 10.10 -3.90
N ASN A 52 1.65 9.42 -4.96
CA ASN A 52 1.30 9.80 -6.33
C ASN A 52 -0.15 9.47 -6.72
N ARG A 53 -0.82 8.58 -5.98
CA ARG A 53 -2.19 8.13 -6.25
C ARG A 53 -3.17 8.71 -5.24
N GLU A 54 -3.20 10.03 -5.11
CA GLU A 54 -4.16 10.76 -4.25
C GLU A 54 -5.63 10.57 -4.70
N ASP A 55 -5.83 10.09 -5.93
CA ASP A 55 -7.11 9.65 -6.46
C ASP A 55 -7.64 8.40 -5.74
N LEU A 56 -6.75 7.48 -5.36
CA LEU A 56 -7.10 6.22 -4.71
C LEU A 56 -6.86 6.21 -3.21
N PHE A 57 -5.84 6.92 -2.74
CA PHE A 57 -5.39 6.89 -1.36
C PHE A 57 -5.51 8.28 -0.77
N GLU A 58 -6.00 8.34 0.47
CA GLU A 58 -5.97 9.57 1.26
C GLU A 58 -4.95 9.38 2.38
N ARG A 59 -4.03 10.33 2.48
CA ARG A 59 -2.98 10.32 3.50
C ARG A 59 -3.33 11.32 4.60
N LYS A 60 -3.20 10.88 5.85
CA LYS A 60 -3.30 11.73 7.05
C LYS A 60 -2.00 11.62 7.82
N GLY A 61 -1.03 12.45 7.46
CA GLY A 61 0.34 12.35 7.95
C GLY A 61 1.01 11.07 7.44
N GLU A 62 1.42 10.20 8.37
CA GLU A 62 2.05 8.91 8.08
C GLU A 62 1.06 7.80 7.76
N MET A 63 -0.24 8.03 8.03
CA MET A 63 -1.30 7.06 7.81
C MET A 63 -1.85 7.15 6.38
N VAL A 64 -2.05 5.99 5.77
CA VAL A 64 -2.64 5.83 4.44
C VAL A 64 -3.97 5.10 4.59
N LYS A 65 -5.04 5.65 4.01
CA LYS A 65 -6.33 4.98 3.90
C LYS A 65 -6.82 4.95 2.46
N LEU A 66 -7.71 4.00 2.17
CA LEU A 66 -8.38 3.92 0.88
C LEU A 66 -9.42 5.04 0.78
N LYS A 67 -9.43 5.81 -0.31
CA LYS A 67 -10.62 6.58 -0.67
C LYS A 67 -11.67 5.58 -1.12
N ARG A 68 -12.85 5.62 -0.50
CA ARG A 68 -14.01 4.93 -1.07
C ARG A 68 -14.39 5.66 -2.35
N ASP A 69 -14.38 4.92 -3.46
CA ASP A 69 -15.08 5.31 -4.68
C ASP A 69 -16.55 5.57 -4.29
N LYS A 70 -17.06 6.73 -4.71
CA LYS A 70 -18.34 7.27 -4.28
C LYS A 70 -19.47 6.70 -5.12
#